data_AF-A0A9X8D7D8-F1
#
_entry.id   AF-A0A9X8D7D8-F1
#
_cell.length_a   1.000
_cell.length_b   1.000
_cell.length_c   1.000
_cell.angle_alpha   90.00
_cell.angle_beta   90.00
_cell.angle_gamma   90.00
#
_symmetry.space_group_name_H-M   'P 1'
#
loop_
_entity.id
_entity.type
_entity.pdbx_description
1 polymer ?
#
loop_
_entity_poly.entity_id
_entity_poly.type
_entity_poly.pdbx_seq_one_letter_code
_entity_poly.pdbx_strand_id
1 'polypeptide(L)'
;MKSIFRSVTSAAIIVGTIGGCATVRQQDLDAWVGVPVNALEIHPLFLTMPMYRTQTESGIETRNYVNGQEVEQCFTRMGAHRNDSKYVSHSAFTSCSESRIVCNNIFYIQGGKVIRYAPTGDCFTNETVRPQIGYLAPKPLGH
;
A
#
# COMPACT_ATOMS: atom_id res chain seq x y z
N MET A 1 -23.18 -42.37 -41.75
CA MET A 1 -22.36 -41.61 -42.71
C MET A 1 -21.99 -40.28 -42.07
N LYS A 2 -20.68 -40.01 -41.94
CA LYS A 2 -19.94 -38.76 -41.64
C LYS A 2 -20.72 -37.56 -41.08
N SER A 3 -20.26 -37.02 -39.94
CA SER A 3 -19.55 -35.73 -39.99
C SER A 3 -18.73 -35.50 -38.72
N ILE A 4 -17.43 -35.29 -38.92
CA ILE A 4 -16.43 -34.92 -37.93
C ILE A 4 -16.33 -33.39 -38.01
N PHE A 5 -16.65 -32.66 -36.95
CA PHE A 5 -16.28 -31.26 -36.81
C PHE A 5 -15.14 -31.15 -35.80
N ARG A 6 -13.91 -31.06 -36.33
CA ARG A 6 -12.74 -30.58 -35.61
C ARG A 6 -12.83 -29.06 -35.53
N SER A 7 -13.04 -28.49 -34.35
CA SER A 7 -12.79 -27.07 -34.11
C SER A 7 -11.38 -26.91 -33.57
N VAL A 8 -10.49 -26.40 -34.42
CA VAL A 8 -9.23 -25.77 -34.03
C VAL A 8 -9.57 -24.31 -33.76
N THR A 9 -9.41 -23.84 -32.54
CA THR A 9 -9.52 -22.41 -32.23
C THR A 9 -8.19 -21.91 -31.68
N SER A 10 -7.62 -21.00 -32.46
CA SER A 10 -6.28 -20.43 -32.38
C SER A 10 -5.95 -19.77 -31.05
N ALA A 11 -4.71 -19.94 -30.62
CA ALA A 11 -4.09 -19.15 -29.57
C ALA A 11 -3.96 -17.69 -30.02
N ALA A 12 -4.60 -16.76 -29.32
CA ALA A 12 -4.36 -15.33 -29.47
C ALA A 12 -3.28 -14.90 -28.46
N ILE A 13 -2.05 -14.69 -28.94
CA ILE A 13 -1.00 -14.02 -28.20
C ILE A 13 -1.33 -12.52 -28.24
N ILE A 14 -1.89 -11.99 -27.16
CA ILE A 14 -2.06 -10.55 -26.98
C ILE A 14 -0.74 -10.00 -26.47
N VAL A 15 0.05 -9.43 -27.38
CA VAL A 15 1.21 -8.59 -27.04
C VAL A 15 0.66 -7.25 -26.56
N GLY A 16 0.58 -7.10 -25.23
CA GLY A 16 0.22 -5.85 -24.57
C GLY A 16 1.42 -4.90 -24.52
N THR A 17 1.25 -3.73 -25.10
CA THR A 17 2.19 -2.60 -25.18
C THR A 17 2.75 -2.16 -23.84
N ILE A 18 4.07 -1.94 -23.79
CA ILE A 18 4.82 -1.44 -22.62
C ILE A 18 4.55 0.07 -22.49
N GLY A 19 3.51 0.44 -21.78
CA GLY A 19 3.39 1.75 -21.16
C GLY A 19 4.08 1.71 -19.80
N GLY A 20 5.06 2.59 -19.56
CA GLY A 20 5.65 2.79 -18.25
C GLY A 20 4.64 3.41 -17.28
N CYS A 21 3.62 2.64 -16.88
CA CYS A 21 2.81 2.93 -15.71
C CYS A 21 3.63 2.54 -14.48
N ALA A 22 3.54 3.32 -13.40
CA ALA A 22 4.18 3.00 -12.14
C ALA A 22 3.96 1.52 -11.76
N THR A 23 5.05 0.76 -11.70
CA THR A 23 4.99 -0.71 -11.60
C THR A 23 4.75 -1.12 -10.16
N VAL A 24 3.48 -1.28 -9.78
CA VAL A 24 3.12 -1.99 -8.56
C VAL A 24 3.24 -3.50 -8.81
N ARG A 25 4.11 -4.17 -8.05
CA ARG A 25 4.37 -5.61 -8.18
C ARG A 25 3.59 -6.37 -7.13
N GLN A 26 2.73 -7.29 -7.55
CA GLN A 26 1.85 -8.06 -6.65
C GLN A 26 2.62 -8.79 -5.54
N GLN A 27 3.79 -9.35 -5.85
CA GLN A 27 4.68 -9.99 -4.89
C GLN A 27 5.11 -9.08 -3.73
N ASP A 28 5.21 -7.76 -3.95
CA ASP A 28 5.53 -6.81 -2.89
C ASP A 28 4.31 -6.54 -2.01
N LEU A 29 3.10 -6.61 -2.57
CA LEU A 29 1.83 -6.47 -1.84
C LEU A 29 1.55 -7.69 -0.96
N ASP A 30 1.67 -8.87 -1.55
CA ASP A 30 1.37 -10.14 -0.89
C ASP A 30 2.33 -10.42 0.25
N ALA A 31 3.58 -9.94 0.16
CA ALA A 31 4.57 -10.07 1.23
C ALA A 31 4.12 -9.45 2.55
N TRP A 32 3.19 -8.48 2.54
CA TRP A 32 2.67 -7.85 3.75
C TRP A 32 1.52 -8.63 4.39
N VAL A 33 0.85 -9.54 3.70
CA VAL A 33 -0.30 -10.25 4.27
C VAL A 33 0.14 -11.11 5.47
N GLY A 34 -0.52 -10.95 6.60
CA GLY A 34 -0.21 -11.62 7.85
C GLY A 34 0.92 -10.99 8.67
N VAL A 35 1.60 -9.97 8.14
CA VAL A 35 2.67 -9.26 8.84
C VAL A 35 2.09 -8.44 10.00
N PRO A 36 2.71 -8.47 11.19
CA PRO A 36 2.33 -7.64 12.31
C PRO A 36 2.35 -6.14 11.99
N VAL A 37 1.36 -5.39 12.50
CA VAL A 37 1.23 -3.94 12.24
C VAL A 37 2.43 -3.14 12.75
N ASN A 38 3.10 -3.58 13.82
CA ASN A 38 4.30 -2.92 14.34
C ASN A 38 5.46 -2.95 13.33
N ALA A 39 5.48 -3.89 12.38
CA ALA A 39 6.46 -3.89 11.30
C ALA A 39 6.34 -2.65 10.41
N LEU A 40 5.12 -2.10 10.24
CA LEU A 40 4.92 -0.84 9.50
C LEU A 40 5.44 0.37 10.29
N GLU A 41 5.34 0.34 11.62
CA GLU A 41 5.76 1.43 12.52
C GLU A 41 7.27 1.61 12.59
N ILE A 42 8.02 0.55 12.29
CA ILE A 42 9.49 0.54 12.31
C ILE A 42 10.09 0.39 10.91
N HIS A 43 9.25 0.32 9.87
CA HIS A 43 9.72 0.17 8.50
C HIS A 43 10.41 1.46 8.03
N PRO A 44 11.69 1.43 7.60
CA PRO A 44 12.44 2.64 7.27
C PRO A 44 11.77 3.51 6.20
N LEU A 45 11.11 2.90 5.21
CA LEU A 45 10.38 3.66 4.19
C LEU A 45 9.17 4.38 4.79
N PHE A 46 8.32 3.68 5.54
CA PHE A 46 7.06 4.22 6.02
C PHE A 46 7.24 5.22 7.18
N LEU A 47 8.34 5.10 7.94
CA LEU A 47 8.75 6.08 8.96
C LEU A 47 8.99 7.49 8.39
N THR A 48 9.36 7.59 7.11
CA THR A 48 9.61 8.89 6.46
C THR A 48 8.36 9.52 5.86
N MET A 49 7.24 8.81 5.89
CA MET A 49 5.98 9.23 5.26
C MET A 49 4.96 9.66 6.32
N PRO A 50 4.22 10.75 6.07
CA PRO A 50 3.06 11.05 6.88
C PRO A 50 2.01 9.93 6.82
N MET A 51 1.37 9.64 7.96
CA MET A 51 0.45 8.51 8.12
C MET A 51 -0.94 8.95 8.60
N TYR A 52 -1.97 8.46 7.92
CA TYR A 52 -3.37 8.57 8.33
C TYR A 52 -3.87 7.25 8.87
N ARG A 53 -4.58 7.28 10.01
CA ARG A 53 -5.19 6.10 10.61
C ARG A 53 -6.69 6.32 10.77
N THR A 54 -7.48 5.33 10.34
CA THR A 54 -8.93 5.26 10.62
C THR A 54 -9.28 3.84 11.07
N GLN A 55 -10.43 3.69 11.73
CA GLN A 55 -10.94 2.39 12.14
C GLN A 55 -12.45 2.33 11.89
N THR A 56 -12.90 1.20 11.34
CA THR A 56 -14.33 0.90 11.16
C THR A 56 -14.93 0.32 12.44
N GLU A 57 -16.26 0.36 12.59
CA GLU A 57 -16.96 -0.25 13.73
C GLU A 57 -16.67 -1.76 13.86
N SER A 58 -16.45 -2.45 12.73
CA SER A 58 -16.03 -3.86 12.69
C SER A 58 -14.57 -4.11 13.10
N GLY A 59 -13.84 -3.07 13.52
CA GLY A 59 -12.46 -3.17 14.01
C GLY A 59 -11.40 -3.26 12.92
N ILE A 60 -11.75 -3.07 11.64
CA ILE A 60 -10.76 -2.97 10.55
C ILE A 60 -10.13 -1.59 10.62
N GLU A 61 -8.82 -1.57 10.85
CA GLU A 61 -7.99 -0.39 10.83
C GLU A 61 -7.45 -0.15 9.41
N THR A 62 -7.46 1.10 8.97
CA THR A 62 -6.82 1.52 7.73
C THR A 62 -5.67 2.46 8.07
N ARG A 63 -4.47 2.16 7.57
CA ARG A 63 -3.32 3.08 7.60
C ARG A 63 -2.95 3.49 6.19
N ASN A 64 -2.82 4.79 5.93
CA ASN A 64 -2.34 5.29 4.66
C ASN A 64 -1.05 6.09 4.87
N TYR A 65 0.07 5.58 4.35
CA TYR A 65 1.34 6.30 4.32
C TYR A 65 1.48 7.01 2.98
N VAL A 66 1.53 8.34 3.01
CA VAL A 66 1.44 9.12 1.77
C VAL A 66 2.82 9.59 1.33
N ASN A 67 3.20 9.20 0.11
CA ASN A 67 4.45 9.58 -0.51
C ASN A 67 4.18 10.51 -1.70
N GLY A 68 4.66 11.75 -1.64
CA GLY A 68 4.55 12.69 -2.75
C GLY A 68 5.41 13.93 -2.52
N GLN A 69 5.88 14.57 -3.59
CA GLN A 69 6.48 15.88 -3.46
C GLN A 69 5.38 16.90 -3.11
N GLU A 70 5.68 17.78 -2.17
CA GLU A 70 4.84 18.91 -1.74
C GLU A 70 3.55 18.58 -0.94
N VAL A 71 3.26 17.32 -0.58
CA VAL A 71 2.19 17.02 0.41
C VAL A 71 2.52 17.58 1.79
N GLU A 72 3.80 17.83 2.09
CA GLU A 72 4.24 18.55 3.29
C GLU A 72 3.58 19.93 3.45
N GLN A 73 3.24 20.60 2.34
CA GLN A 73 2.52 21.86 2.38
C GLN A 73 1.05 21.69 2.77
N CYS A 74 0.44 20.53 2.46
CA CYS A 74 -0.88 20.16 2.98
C CYS A 74 -0.84 19.89 4.48
N PHE A 75 0.23 19.28 4.98
CA PHE A 75 0.46 19.12 6.42
C PHE A 75 0.67 20.48 7.11
N THR A 76 1.55 21.31 6.56
CA THR A 76 1.90 22.63 7.12
C THR A 76 0.72 23.59 7.11
N ARG A 77 -0.05 23.68 6.01
CA ARG A 77 -1.25 24.52 5.92
C ARG A 77 -2.38 24.08 6.86
N MET A 78 -2.47 22.79 7.17
CA MET A 78 -3.48 22.24 8.08
C MET A 78 -3.00 22.14 9.54
N GLY A 79 -1.85 22.73 9.88
CA GLY A 79 -1.36 22.86 11.25
C GLY A 79 -0.61 21.63 11.81
N ALA A 80 -0.28 20.66 10.96
CA ALA A 80 0.60 19.54 11.32
C ALA A 80 2.07 19.97 11.12
N HIS A 81 2.72 20.40 12.20
CA HIS A 81 4.16 20.64 12.20
C HIS A 81 4.93 19.33 12.34
N ARG A 82 6.06 19.22 11.63
CA ARG A 82 6.98 18.05 11.53
C ARG A 82 7.40 17.39 12.85
N ASN A 83 7.22 18.06 13.99
CA ASN A 83 7.74 17.64 15.29
C ASN A 83 6.66 17.25 16.31
N ASP A 84 5.38 17.27 15.92
CA ASP A 84 4.29 17.00 16.86
C ASP A 84 3.26 16.09 16.18
N SER A 85 2.92 15.00 16.86
CA SER A 85 2.05 13.93 16.36
C SER A 85 0.63 14.45 16.06
N LYS A 86 0.44 15.11 14.92
CA LYS A 86 -0.80 15.82 14.62
C LYS A 86 -1.59 15.14 13.51
N TYR A 87 -2.64 14.48 13.97
CA TYR A 87 -3.77 14.02 13.20
C TYR A 87 -4.31 15.13 12.30
N VAL A 88 -4.43 14.84 11.01
CA VAL A 88 -5.12 15.68 10.03
C VAL A 88 -6.29 14.87 9.47
N SER A 89 -7.43 15.54 9.25
CA SER A 89 -8.63 14.89 8.72
C SER A 89 -8.32 14.25 7.35
N HIS A 90 -8.73 12.99 7.16
CA HIS A 90 -8.56 12.27 5.90
C HIS A 90 -9.22 13.02 4.74
N SER A 91 -10.45 13.50 4.91
CA SER A 91 -11.16 14.24 3.86
C SER A 91 -10.44 15.56 3.51
N ALA A 92 -9.94 16.29 4.51
CA ALA A 92 -9.22 17.54 4.29
C ALA A 92 -7.88 17.33 3.59
N PHE A 93 -7.19 16.22 3.89
CA PHE A 93 -5.96 15.87 3.19
C PHE A 93 -6.22 15.42 1.75
N THR A 94 -7.22 14.57 1.54
CA THR A 94 -7.62 14.13 0.19
C THR A 94 -7.92 15.36 -0.67
N SER A 95 -8.74 16.29 -0.18
CA SER A 95 -9.02 17.54 -0.92
C SER A 95 -7.81 18.44 -1.17
N CYS A 96 -6.78 18.44 -0.32
CA CYS A 96 -5.55 19.20 -0.56
C CYS A 96 -4.58 18.48 -1.52
N SER A 97 -4.60 17.16 -1.53
CA SER A 97 -3.69 16.31 -2.32
C SER A 97 -4.27 15.87 -3.67
N GLU A 98 -5.57 16.10 -3.90
CA GLU A 98 -6.31 15.75 -5.12
C GLU A 98 -5.66 16.25 -6.43
N SER A 99 -4.94 17.37 -6.40
CA SER A 99 -4.23 17.93 -7.58
C SER A 99 -2.75 17.55 -7.66
N ARG A 100 -2.26 16.69 -6.75
CA ARG A 100 -0.84 16.34 -6.63
C ARG A 100 -0.63 14.88 -7.02
N ILE A 101 0.47 14.60 -7.71
CA ILE A 101 0.89 13.23 -8.00
C ILE A 101 1.40 12.63 -6.68
N VAL A 102 0.59 11.79 -6.06
CA VAL A 102 0.89 11.13 -4.79
C VAL A 102 0.71 9.62 -4.91
N CYS A 103 1.54 8.89 -4.17
CA CYS A 103 1.35 7.49 -3.89
C CYS A 103 0.75 7.33 -2.49
N ASN A 104 -0.46 6.77 -2.41
CA ASN A 104 -1.10 6.40 -1.17
C ASN A 104 -0.79 4.93 -0.88
N ASN A 105 -0.02 4.64 0.16
CA ASN A 105 0.31 3.28 0.57
C ASN A 105 -0.71 2.83 1.63
N ILE A 106 -1.83 2.24 1.20
CA ILE A 106 -2.97 1.91 2.05
C ILE A 106 -2.89 0.47 2.57
N PHE A 107 -2.79 0.31 3.87
CA PHE A 107 -2.81 -0.96 4.59
C PHE A 107 -4.13 -1.14 5.32
N TYR A 108 -4.77 -2.29 5.12
CA TYR A 108 -5.89 -2.75 5.91
C TYR A 108 -5.38 -3.72 6.96
N ILE A 109 -5.78 -3.50 8.21
CA ILE A 109 -5.27 -4.21 9.37
C ILE A 109 -6.46 -4.73 10.16
N GLN A 110 -6.38 -5.99 10.61
CA GLN A 110 -7.37 -6.59 11.50
C GLN A 110 -6.64 -7.51 12.48
N GLY A 111 -7.01 -7.45 13.77
CA GLY A 111 -6.34 -8.24 14.80
C GLY A 111 -4.82 -7.98 14.90
N GLY A 112 -4.38 -6.74 14.63
CA GLY A 112 -2.97 -6.37 14.70
C GLY A 112 -2.09 -6.89 13.56
N LYS A 113 -2.68 -7.46 12.51
CA LYS A 113 -1.97 -7.94 11.31
C LYS A 113 -2.51 -7.29 10.06
N VAL A 114 -1.63 -7.08 9.09
CA VAL A 114 -2.02 -6.61 7.76
C VAL A 114 -2.83 -7.71 7.07
N ILE A 115 -4.04 -7.39 6.65
CA ILE A 115 -4.90 -8.28 5.85
C ILE A 115 -4.84 -7.95 4.35
N ARG A 116 -4.43 -6.72 4.00
CA ARG A 116 -4.25 -6.29 2.61
C ARG A 116 -3.38 -5.04 2.52
N TYR A 117 -2.53 -4.98 1.51
CA TYR A 117 -1.84 -3.77 1.08
C TYR A 117 -2.33 -3.38 -0.33
N ALA A 118 -2.86 -2.16 -0.48
CA ALA A 118 -3.53 -1.69 -1.70
C ALA A 118 -3.09 -0.26 -2.05
N PRO A 119 -1.90 -0.08 -2.64
CA PRO A 119 -1.45 1.24 -3.05
C PRO A 119 -2.33 1.83 -4.15
N THR A 120 -2.57 3.13 -4.10
CA THR A 120 -3.36 3.85 -5.11
C THR A 120 -2.70 5.17 -5.50
N GLY A 121 -2.82 5.56 -6.76
CA GLY A 121 -2.13 6.73 -7.33
C GLY A 121 -0.85 6.33 -8.05
N ASP A 122 0.15 7.21 -8.05
CA ASP A 122 1.40 7.01 -8.78
C ASP A 122 2.44 6.27 -7.94
N CYS A 123 2.17 4.98 -7.71
CA CYS A 123 2.96 4.13 -6.83
C CYS A 123 3.90 3.20 -7.59
N PHE A 124 5.16 3.16 -7.16
CA PHE A 124 6.13 2.17 -7.61
C PHE A 124 6.54 1.30 -6.42
N THR A 125 6.51 -0.03 -6.60
CA THR A 125 6.99 -0.95 -5.57
C THR A 125 8.22 -1.71 -6.05
N ASN A 126 9.18 -1.88 -5.15
CA ASN A 126 10.32 -2.75 -5.33
C ASN A 126 10.64 -3.52 -4.03
N GLU A 127 11.77 -4.22 -3.97
CA GLU A 127 12.15 -5.01 -2.79
C GLU A 127 12.23 -4.16 -1.52
N THR A 128 12.47 -2.85 -1.64
CA THR A 128 12.62 -1.93 -0.51
C THR A 128 11.30 -1.64 0.22
N VAL A 129 10.15 -1.91 -0.41
CA VAL A 129 8.83 -1.77 0.24
C VAL A 129 8.43 -3.04 1.01
N ARG A 130 9.14 -4.15 0.85
CA ARG A 130 8.78 -5.42 1.49
C ARG A 130 9.09 -5.41 2.98
N PRO A 131 8.37 -6.20 3.80
CA PRO A 131 8.71 -6.35 5.21
C PRO A 131 10.15 -6.88 5.35
N GLN A 132 10.92 -6.27 6.26
CA GLN A 132 12.25 -6.78 6.55
C GLN A 132 12.15 -8.11 7.31
N ILE A 133 13.03 -9.05 6.96
CA ILE A 133 13.00 -10.45 7.43
C ILE A 133 12.96 -10.57 8.97
N GLY A 134 13.53 -9.60 9.70
CA GLY A 134 13.51 -9.57 11.17
C GLY A 134 12.12 -9.34 11.80
N TYR A 135 11.09 -9.02 11.01
CA TYR A 135 9.73 -8.73 11.48
C TYR A 135 8.73 -9.86 11.20
N LEU A 136 9.16 -10.91 10.50
CA LEU A 136 8.38 -12.13 10.28
C LEU A 136 8.46 -13.01 11.54
N ALA A 137 7.67 -12.62 12.54
CA ALA A 137 7.50 -13.24 13.86
C ALA A 137 8.73 -13.19 14.81
N PRO A 138 8.54 -12.83 16.10
CA PRO A 138 9.48 -13.27 17.11
C PRO A 138 9.50 -14.79 17.11
N LYS A 139 10.69 -15.38 17.01
CA LYS A 139 10.89 -16.79 17.33
C LYS A 139 10.30 -17.00 18.74
N PRO A 140 9.43 -18.00 18.97
CA PRO A 140 9.01 -18.31 20.34
C PRO A 140 10.29 -18.57 21.13
N LEU A 141 10.53 -17.79 22.18
CA LEU A 141 11.53 -18.15 23.17
C LEU A 141 10.97 -19.40 23.85
N GLY A 142 11.44 -20.56 23.39
CA GLY A 142 11.14 -21.84 24.01
C GLY A 142 11.81 -21.90 25.38
N HIS A 143 10.96 -22.09 26.39
CA HIS A 143 11.20 -22.45 27.79
C HIS A 143 11.97 -21.48 28.67
#